data_AF-W4M0X0-F1
#
_entry.id   AF-W4M0X0-F1
#
_cell.length_a   1.000
_cell.length_b   1.000
_cell.length_c   1.000
_cell.angle_alpha   90.00
_cell.angle_beta   90.00
_cell.angle_gamma   90.00
#
_symmetry.space_group_name_H-M   'P 1'
#
loop_
_entity.id
_entity.type
_entity.pdbx_description
1 polymer ?
#
loop_
_entity_poly.entity_id
_entity_poly.type
_entity_poly.pdbx_seq_one_letter_code
_entity_poly.pdbx_strand_id
1 'polypeptide(L)' 'MDDFLNYSSAMQEADVVWTEATIRAFLKAPSTYITGTNMPFSGIKSDGQLDDLIAFLKQSTVDQ' A
#
# COMPACT_ATOMS: atom_id res chain seq x y z
N MET A 1 -21.76 1.74 -1.37
CA MET A 1 -20.79 1.12 -2.30
C MET A 1 -20.03 2.19 -3.09
N ASP A 2 -20.39 3.47 -2.94
CA ASP A 2 -19.78 4.61 -3.65
C ASP A 2 -18.45 5.11 -3.07
N ASP A 3 -18.03 4.65 -1.89
CA ASP A 3 -16.80 5.13 -1.22
C ASP A 3 -15.52 4.73 -1.96
N PHE A 4 -15.57 3.70 -2.82
CA PHE A 4 -14.41 3.19 -3.54
C PHE A 4 -14.18 3.82 -4.93
N LEU A 5 -15.04 4.74 -5.38
CA LEU A 5 -14.94 5.35 -6.71
C LEU A 5 -13.61 6.11 -6.95
N ASN A 6 -12.93 6.50 -5.88
CA ASN A 6 -11.64 7.19 -5.94
C ASN A 6 -10.44 6.25 -6.12
N TYR A 7 -10.60 4.95 -5.88
CA TYR A 7 -9.54 3.97 -6.17
C TYR A 7 -9.50 3.66 -7.67
N SER A 8 -8.30 3.42 -8.21
CA SER A 8 -8.15 2.84 -9.54
C SER A 8 -8.87 1.50 -9.65
N SER A 9 -9.42 1.17 -10.82
CA SER A 9 -10.02 -0.15 -11.08
C SER A 9 -9.09 -1.29 -10.68
N ALA A 10 -7.79 -1.18 -10.99
CA ALA A 10 -6.78 -2.18 -10.60
C ALA A 10 -6.66 -2.41 -9.09
N MET A 11 -6.90 -1.37 -8.28
CA MET A 11 -6.86 -1.48 -6.82
C MET A 11 -8.16 -2.07 -6.27
N GLN A 12 -9.30 -1.74 -6.90
CA GLN A 12 -10.60 -2.31 -6.51
C GLN A 12 -10.68 -3.81 -6.83
N GLU A 13 -10.06 -4.24 -7.93
CA GLU A 13 -9.99 -5.63 -8.37
C GLU A 13 -8.84 -6.42 -7.71
N ALA A 14 -7.96 -5.75 -6.97
CA ALA A 14 -6.85 -6.39 -6.31
C ALA A 14 -7.34 -7.27 -5.14
N ASP A 15 -7.19 -8.58 -5.28
CA ASP A 15 -7.46 -9.55 -4.21
C ASP A 15 -6.29 -9.61 -3.22
N VAL A 16 -6.05 -8.51 -2.52
CA VAL A 16 -4.91 -8.34 -1.60
C VAL A 16 -5.42 -8.10 -0.18
N VAL A 17 -5.00 -8.97 0.73
CA VAL A 17 -5.13 -8.73 2.17
C VAL A 17 -3.95 -7.89 2.64
N TRP A 18 -4.23 -6.75 3.27
CA TRP A 18 -3.22 -5.81 3.77
C TRP A 18 -2.59 -6.29 5.09
N THR A 19 -1.62 -7.19 4.94
CA THR A 19 -0.69 -7.60 5.99
C THR A 19 0.57 -6.75 5.92
N GLU A 20 1.43 -6.83 6.94
CA GLU A 20 2.74 -6.18 6.89
C GLU A 20 3.56 -6.56 5.63
N ALA A 21 3.55 -7.83 5.25
CA ALA A 21 4.29 -8.31 4.09
C ALA A 21 3.77 -7.71 2.78
N THR A 22 2.44 -7.62 2.61
CA THR A 22 1.84 -7.05 1.40
C THR A 22 1.95 -5.54 1.35
N ILE A 23 1.82 -4.84 2.49
CA ILE A 23 2.11 -3.41 2.59
C ILE A 23 3.57 -3.12 2.25
N ARG A 24 4.52 -3.90 2.78
CA ARG A 24 5.95 -3.75 2.46
C ARG A 24 6.21 -3.91 0.96
N ALA A 25 5.65 -4.95 0.34
CA ALA A 25 5.81 -5.20 -1.09
C ALA A 25 5.21 -4.07 -1.94
N PHE A 26 4.02 -3.62 -1.58
CA PHE A 26 3.35 -2.52 -2.27
C PHE A 26 4.12 -1.20 -2.15
N LEU A 27 4.54 -0.81 -0.95
CA LEU A 27 5.28 0.44 -0.72
C LEU A 27 6.68 0.44 -1.34
N LYS A 28 7.26 -0.72 -1.65
CA LYS A 28 8.54 -0.84 -2.34
C LYS A 28 8.44 -0.49 -3.83
N ALA A 29 7.33 -0.84 -4.49
CA ALA A 29 7.06 -0.51 -5.89
C ALA A 29 5.55 -0.65 -6.21
N PRO A 30 4.73 0.39 -5.96
CA PRO A 30 3.27 0.29 -6.05
C PRO A 30 2.76 -0.11 -7.44
N SER A 31 3.31 0.51 -8.49
CA SER A 31 2.92 0.25 -9.88
C SER A 31 3.34 -1.13 -10.38
N THR A 32 4.37 -1.72 -9.79
CA THR A 32 4.78 -3.10 -10.07
C THR A 32 3.92 -4.10 -9.32
N TYR A 33 3.59 -3.80 -8.06
CA TYR A 33 2.78 -4.70 -7.22
C TYR A 33 1.31 -4.74 -7.67
N ILE A 34 0.70 -3.59 -7.96
CA ILE A 34 -0.64 -3.48 -8.54
C ILE A 34 -0.52 -2.66 -9.83
N THR A 35 -0.42 -3.35 -10.96
CA THR A 35 -0.33 -2.72 -12.28
C THR A 35 -1.62 -1.97 -12.61
N GLY A 36 -1.51 -0.70 -12.97
CA GLY A 36 -2.67 0.17 -13.21
C GLY A 36 -3.19 0.89 -11.96
N THR A 37 -2.47 0.82 -10.84
CA THR A 37 -2.77 1.68 -9.68
C THR A 37 -2.60 3.17 -10.02
N ASN A 38 -3.51 4.01 -9.53
CA ASN A 38 -3.43 5.46 -9.68
C ASN A 38 -2.40 6.12 -8.74
N MET A 39 -1.70 5.35 -7.90
CA MET A 39 -0.71 5.89 -6.96
C MET A 39 0.55 6.38 -7.70
N PRO A 40 0.84 7.69 -7.76
CA PRO A 40 1.97 8.25 -8.51
C PRO A 40 3.27 8.17 -7.69
N PHE A 41 3.48 7.09 -6.95
CA PHE A 41 4.61 6.91 -6.04
C PHE A 41 5.59 5.89 -6.61
N SER A 42 6.88 6.23 -6.65
CA SER A 42 7.94 5.38 -7.19
C SER A 42 8.37 4.25 -6.24
N GLY A 43 7.96 4.31 -4.97
CA GLY A 43 8.30 3.33 -3.95
C GLY A 43 9.50 3.73 -3.07
N ILE A 44 9.66 3.03 -1.96
CA ILE A 44 10.78 3.18 -1.01
C ILE A 44 11.79 2.06 -1.26
N LYS A 45 13.05 2.42 -1.56
CA LYS A 45 14.11 1.42 -1.81
C LYS A 45 14.87 1.02 -0.55
N SER A 46 14.96 1.92 0.43
CA SER A 46 15.66 1.66 1.69
C SER A 46 14.78 0.79 2.58
N ASP A 47 15.28 -0.39 2.94
CA ASP A 47 14.55 -1.28 3.84
C ASP A 47 14.37 -0.64 5.23
N GLY A 48 15.34 0.13 5.73
CA GLY A 48 15.19 0.85 7.01
C GLY A 48 14.09 1.92 6.98
N GLN A 49 13.95 2.69 5.89
CA GLN A 49 12.85 3.66 5.76
C GLN A 49 11.49 2.96 5.67
N LEU A 50 11.44 1.78 5.06
CA LEU A 50 10.24 0.93 5.03
C LEU A 50 9.89 0.42 6.43
N ASP A 51 10.88 -0.03 7.20
CA ASP A 51 10.69 -0.50 8.58
C ASP A 51 10.09 0.61 9.45
N ASP A 52 10.68 1.81 9.40
CA ASP A 52 10.23 2.98 10.16
C ASP A 52 8.80 3.37 9.79
N LEU A 53 8.48 3.40 8.50
CA LEU A 53 7.13 3.73 8.03
C LEU A 53 6.11 2.68 8.46
N ILE A 54 6.42 1.39 8.34
CA ILE A 54 5.53 0.31 8.76
C ILE A 54 5.30 0.38 10.29
N ALA A 55 6.34 0.65 11.07
CA ALA A 55 6.20 0.85 12.52
C ALA A 55 5.27 2.01 12.84
N PHE A 56 5.41 3.15 12.14
CA PHE A 56 4.51 4.30 12.28
C PHE A 56 3.06 3.96 11.89
N LEU A 57 2.85 3.27 10.77
CA LEU A 57 1.52 2.88 10.31
C LEU A 57 0.83 1.97 11.34
N LYS A 58 1.53 0.95 11.83
CA LYS A 58 1.02 0.08 12.90
C LYS A 58 0.61 0.88 14.12
N GLN A 59 1.47 1.78 14.60
CA GLN A 59 1.17 2.62 15.75
C GLN A 59 -0.05 3.53 15.51
N SER A 60 -0.26 3.98 14.28
CA SER A 60 -1.35 4.89 13.91
C SER A 60 -2.71 4.19 13.71
N THR A 61 -2.73 2.85 13.67
CA THR A 61 -3.93 2.04 13.42
C THR A 61 -4.27 1.08 14.57
N VAL A 62 -3.56 1.16 15.70
CA VAL A 62 -3.78 0.27 16.86
C VAL A 62 -5.17 0.44 17.52
N ASP A 63 -5.87 1.54 17.24
CA ASP A 63 -7.15 1.89 17.91
C ASP A 63 -8.31 2.22 16.95
N GLN A 64 -8.40 1.60 15.77
CA GLN A 64 -9.58 1.74 14.88
C GLN A 64 -10.37 0.45 14.71
#